data_AF-A0A1M5NMV6-F1
#
_entry.id   AF-A0A1M5NMV6-F1
#
_cell.length_a   1.000
_cell.length_b   1.000
_cell.length_c   1.000
_cell.angle_alpha   90.00
_cell.angle_beta   90.00
_cell.angle_gamma   90.00
#
_symmetry.space_group_name_H-M   'P 1'
#
loop_
_entity.id
_entity.type
_entity.pdbx_description
1 polymer ?
#
loop_
_entity_poly.entity_id
_entity_poly.type
_entity_poly.pdbx_seq_one_letter_code
_entity_poly.pdbx_strand_id
1 'polypeptide(L)' 'MKSLELKNLDVQEMSATEMTTVEGGGLLGDFLTGTLAVVVTAAGTVVKDTVTYAVKQVTTVLGAIFSL' A
#
# COMPACT_ATOMS: atom_id res chain seq x y z
N MET A 1 -40.27 -0.54 10.22
CA MET A 1 -39.26 -1.25 11.03
C MET A 1 -39.62 -1.07 12.49
N LYS A 2 -39.61 -2.13 13.31
CA LYS A 2 -39.85 -2.00 14.75
C LYS A 2 -38.53 -1.61 15.41
N SER A 3 -38.55 -0.61 16.28
CA SER A 3 -37.36 -0.19 17.02
C SER A 3 -36.90 -1.34 17.91
N LEU A 4 -35.64 -1.76 17.78
CA LEU A 4 -35.04 -2.74 18.67
C LEU A 4 -34.60 -2.00 19.94
N GLU A 5 -35.33 -2.19 21.04
CA GLU A 5 -34.96 -1.62 22.34
C GLU A 5 -33.82 -2.46 22.95
N LEU A 6 -32.59 -2.01 22.74
CA LEU A 6 -31.37 -2.65 23.25
C LEU A 6 -31.17 -2.45 24.77
N LYS A 7 -32.09 -1.76 25.46
CA LYS A 7 -31.96 -1.32 26.86
C LYS A 7 -31.91 -2.47 27.89
N ASN A 8 -32.34 -3.67 27.51
CA ASN A 8 -32.29 -4.88 28.34
C ASN A 8 -31.16 -5.84 27.93
N LEU A 9 -30.36 -5.46 26.93
CA LEU A 9 -29.15 -6.14 26.53
C LEU A 9 -28.03 -5.25 27.06
N ASP A 10 -27.12 -5.79 27.88
CA ASP A 10 -25.97 -5.06 28.41
C ASP A 10 -24.90 -4.89 27.30
N VAL A 11 -25.35 -4.43 26.13
CA VAL A 11 -24.56 -4.26 24.92
C VAL A 11 -24.03 -2.85 24.91
N GLN A 12 -22.71 -2.75 25.03
CA GLN A 12 -22.00 -1.50 24.89
C GLN A 12 -22.13 -1.01 23.45
N GLU A 13 -22.51 0.26 23.25
CA GLU A 13 -22.49 0.88 21.93
C GLU A 13 -21.04 0.89 21.41
N MET A 14 -20.80 0.12 20.36
CA MET A 14 -19.48 -0.02 19.74
C MET A 14 -19.02 1.31 19.17
N SER A 15 -17.79 1.71 19.48
CA SER A 15 -17.20 2.93 18.92
C SER A 15 -16.86 2.76 17.43
N ALA A 16 -16.74 3.88 16.70
CA ALA A 16 -16.33 3.87 15.30
C ALA A 16 -14.96 3.19 15.08
N THR A 17 -14.06 3.25 16.06
CA THR A 17 -12.74 2.60 16.03
C THR A 17 -12.81 1.09 16.25
N GLU A 18 -13.79 0.61 17.02
CA GLU A 18 -14.01 -0.83 17.19
C GLU A 18 -14.70 -1.41 15.96
N MET A 19 -15.61 -0.66 15.32
CA MET A 19 -16.24 -1.04 14.04
C MET A 19 -15.23 -1.33 12.93
N THR A 20 -14.14 -0.56 12.83
CA THR A 20 -13.14 -0.75 11.78
C THR A 20 -12.40 -2.09 11.87
N THR A 21 -12.37 -2.72 13.04
CA THR A 21 -11.76 -4.05 13.22
C THR A 21 -12.69 -5.20 12.82
N VAL A 22 -14.00 -4.97 12.79
CA VAL A 22 -15.02 -5.99 12.46
C VAL A 22 -15.15 -6.20 10.95
N GLU A 23 -14.95 -5.17 10.13
CA GLU A 23 -15.06 -5.24 8.66
C GLU A 23 -13.78 -5.69 7.94
N GLY A 24 -12.85 -6.33 8.65
CA GLY A 24 -11.71 -7.04 8.05
C GLY A 24 -10.39 -6.26 7.97
N GLY A 25 -10.31 -5.10 8.61
CA GLY A 25 -9.09 -4.27 8.69
C GLY A 25 -8.46 -4.23 10.08
N GLY A 26 -8.43 -5.35 10.80
CA GLY A 26 -7.75 -5.40 12.11
C GLY A 26 -6.24 -5.14 11.98
N LEU A 27 -5.54 -5.05 13.12
CA LEU A 27 -4.09 -4.76 13.18
C LEU A 27 -3.23 -5.62 12.23
N LEU A 28 -3.60 -6.87 11.99
CA LEU A 28 -2.90 -7.76 11.05
C LEU A 28 -3.11 -7.34 9.59
N GLY A 29 -4.30 -6.88 9.21
CA GLY A 29 -4.59 -6.34 7.88
C GLY A 29 -3.79 -5.06 7.62
N ASP A 30 -3.74 -4.16 8.59
CA ASP A 30 -2.94 -2.93 8.52
C ASP A 30 -1.44 -3.22 8.43
N PHE A 31 -0.95 -4.20 9.21
CA PHE A 31 0.44 -4.64 9.15
C PHE A 31 0.81 -5.22 7.77
N LEU A 32 -0.03 -6.09 7.22
CA LEU A 32 0.20 -6.73 5.92
C LEU A 32 0.13 -5.72 4.77
N THR A 33 -0.85 -4.82 4.79
CA THR A 33 -0.98 -3.76 3.78
C THR A 33 0.19 -2.78 3.84
N GLY A 34 0.60 -2.37 5.04
CA GLY A 34 1.79 -1.53 5.23
C GLY A 34 3.08 -2.21 4.74
N THR A 35 3.26 -3.49 5.07
CA THR A 35 4.43 -4.26 4.61
C THR A 35 4.44 -4.43 3.09
N LEU A 36 3.28 -4.74 2.50
CA LEU A 36 3.13 -4.87 1.04
C LEU A 36 3.43 -3.54 0.33
N ALA A 37 2.96 -2.41 0.89
CA ALA A 37 3.24 -1.09 0.33
C ALA A 37 4.76 -0.82 0.27
N VAL A 38 5.50 -1.13 1.34
CA VAL A 38 6.96 -0.97 1.37
C VAL A 38 7.64 -1.82 0.29
N VAL A 39 7.24 -3.08 0.14
CA VAL A 39 7.79 -3.98 -0.87
C VAL A 39 7.50 -3.48 -2.28
N VAL A 40 6.27 -3.05 -2.56
CA VAL A 40 5.87 -2.51 -3.87
C VAL A 40 6.64 -1.23 -4.19
N THR A 41 6.80 -0.33 -3.23
CA THR A 41 7.62 0.89 -3.41
C THR A 41 9.08 0.53 -3.71
N ALA A 42 9.68 -0.38 -2.95
CA ALA A 42 11.06 -0.80 -3.18
C ALA A 42 11.24 -1.44 -4.57
N ALA A 43 10.34 -2.35 -4.96
CA ALA A 43 10.35 -2.96 -6.29
C ALA A 43 10.22 -1.91 -7.41
N GLY A 44 9.32 -0.94 -7.23
CA GLY A 44 9.17 0.18 -8.17
C GLY A 44 10.44 1.00 -8.34
N THR A 45 11.15 1.29 -7.25
CA THR A 45 12.43 2.01 -7.28
C THR A 45 13.51 1.23 -8.03
N VAL A 46 13.66 -0.07 -7.74
CA VAL A 46 14.66 -0.93 -8.41
C VAL A 46 14.42 -0.97 -9.92
N VAL A 47 13.16 -1.14 -10.34
CA VAL A 47 12.81 -1.14 -11.77
C VAL A 47 13.14 0.20 -12.42
N LYS A 48 12.74 1.31 -11.78
CA LYS A 48 12.98 2.67 -12.30
C LYS A 48 14.48 2.95 -12.46
N ASP A 49 15.28 2.60 -11.47
CA ASP A 49 16.72 2.84 -11.49
C ASP A 49 17.43 2.01 -12.55
N THR A 50 17.00 0.74 -12.70
CA THR A 50 17.52 -0.16 -13.74
C THR A 50 17.23 0.38 -15.14
N VAL A 51 15.99 0.80 -15.41
CA VAL A 51 15.61 1.39 -16.70
C VAL A 51 16.40 2.68 -16.95
N THR A 52 16.53 3.54 -15.94
CA THR A 52 17.29 4.79 -16.04
C THR A 52 18.76 4.53 -16.37
N TYR A 53 19.37 3.54 -15.72
CA TYR A 53 20.74 3.13 -16.01
C TYR A 53 20.88 2.63 -17.45
N ALA A 54 20.00 1.75 -17.91
CA ALA A 54 20.02 1.23 -19.27
C ALA A 54 19.90 2.36 -20.31
N VAL A 55 18.99 3.31 -20.10
CA VAL A 55 18.84 4.50 -20.96
C VAL A 55 20.14 5.29 -21.01
N LYS A 56 20.77 5.55 -19.85
CA LYS A 56 22.06 6.27 -19.80
C LYS A 56 23.15 5.56 -20.60
N GLN A 57 23.27 4.23 -20.46
CA GLN A 57 24.26 3.46 -21.21
C GLN A 57 24.03 3.58 -22.72
N VAL A 58 22.78 3.44 -23.18
CA VAL A 58 22.42 3.61 -24.60
C VAL A 58 22.79 5.01 -25.08
N THR A 59 22.41 6.06 -24.35
CA THR A 59 22.73 7.45 -24.71
C THR A 59 24.23 7.68 -24.76
N THR A 60 25.00 7.16 -23.80
CA THR A 60 26.47 7.28 -23.79
C THR A 60 27.09 6.60 -25.02
N VAL A 61 26.66 5.38 -25.34
CA VAL A 61 27.19 4.65 -26.51
C VAL A 61 26.83 5.36 -27.82
N LEU A 62 25.58 5.79 -27.99
CA LEU A 62 25.18 6.57 -29.17
C LEU A 62 25.95 7.88 -29.27
N GLY A 63 26.11 8.59 -28.15
CA GLY A 63 26.88 9.83 -28.10
C GLY A 63 28.33 9.61 -28.53
N ALA A 64 28.97 8.53 -28.07
CA ALA A 64 30.32 8.17 -28.49
C ALA A 64 30.40 7.88 -30.00
N ILE A 65 29.44 7.12 -30.56
CA ILE A 65 29.40 6.80 -32.00
C ILE A 65 29.26 8.06 -32.87
N PHE A 66 28.34 8.96 -32.50
CA PHE A 66 28.09 10.17 -33.30
C PHE A 66 29.09 11.31 -33.04
N SER A 67 29.96 11.16 -32.04
CA SER A 67 31.06 12.11 -31.76
C SER A 67 32.38 11.75 -32.46
N LEU A 68 32.42 10.60 -33.15
CA LEU A 68 33.56 10.12 -33.93
C LEU A 68 33.49 10.62 -35.39
#